data_AF-A0A7S3SB77-F1
#
_entry.id   AF-A0A7S3SB77-F1
#
_cell.length_a   1.000
_cell.length_b   1.000
_cell.length_c   1.000
_cell.angle_alpha   90.00
_cell.angle_beta   90.00
_cell.angle_gamma   90.00
#
_symmetry.space_group_name_H-M   'P 1'
#
loop_
_entity.id
_entity.type
_entity.pdbx_description
1 polymer ?
#
loop_
_entity_poly.entity_id
_entity_poly.type
_entity_poly.pdbx_seq_one_letter_code
_entity_poly.pdbx_strand_id
1 'polypeptide(L)'
;AGGKEEEEEDDANGTTNPRGTVLWSSSVRCVPGRRCFAQFGVDDDELWFRATVLQVYRDDVGQWADVKYDDGDEERMKPIKRIKALEDSSSDEEEEEEEE
;
A
#
# COMPACT_ATOMS: atom_id res chain seq x y z
N ALA A 1 -30.96 -12.01 16.65
CA ALA A 1 -30.25 -11.21 15.64
C ALA A 1 -29.19 -10.39 16.34
N GLY A 2 -27.97 -10.39 15.81
CA GLY A 2 -26.88 -9.53 16.31
C GLY A 2 -25.94 -10.22 17.29
N GLY A 3 -25.03 -11.03 16.78
CA GLY A 3 -23.80 -11.42 17.47
C GLY A 3 -22.65 -11.06 16.56
N LYS A 4 -21.94 -9.99 16.93
CA LYS A 4 -20.62 -9.55 16.43
C LYS A 4 -19.89 -10.64 15.64
N GLU A 5 -19.76 -10.45 14.33
CA GLU A 5 -18.67 -11.07 13.57
C GLU A 5 -17.42 -10.35 14.05
N GLU A 6 -16.80 -10.90 15.10
CA GLU A 6 -15.50 -10.47 15.58
C GLU A 6 -14.54 -10.62 14.41
N GLU A 7 -13.99 -9.48 14.00
CA GLU A 7 -12.88 -9.38 13.08
C GLU A 7 -11.77 -10.29 13.61
N GLU A 8 -11.60 -11.47 12.98
CA GLU A 8 -10.40 -12.29 13.15
C GLU A 8 -9.23 -11.50 12.57
N GLU A 9 -8.68 -10.62 13.40
CA GLU A 9 -7.36 -10.03 13.23
C GLU A 9 -6.29 -11.10 13.47
N ASP A 10 -5.49 -11.31 12.41
CA ASP A 10 -4.03 -11.41 12.47
C ASP A 10 -3.39 -12.73 12.96
N ASP A 11 -3.37 -13.74 12.07
CA ASP A 11 -2.26 -14.72 12.03
C ASP A 11 -1.73 -15.00 10.60
N ALA A 12 -2.27 -14.35 9.57
CA ALA A 12 -1.72 -14.37 8.22
C ALA A 12 -1.61 -12.94 7.69
N ASN A 13 -0.38 -12.43 7.54
CA ASN A 13 -0.06 -11.08 7.07
C ASN A 13 -0.57 -10.75 5.64
N GLY A 14 -1.22 -11.70 4.97
CA GLY A 14 -1.72 -11.60 3.60
C GLY A 14 -3.24 -11.67 3.52
N THR A 15 -3.84 -10.77 2.71
CA THR A 15 -5.29 -10.72 2.48
C THR A 15 -5.61 -10.78 0.99
N THR A 16 -6.68 -11.48 0.59
CA THR A 16 -7.15 -11.50 -0.80
C THR A 16 -7.75 -10.16 -1.22
N ASN A 17 -8.33 -9.42 -0.27
CA ASN A 17 -9.02 -8.16 -0.50
C ASN A 17 -8.62 -7.12 0.57
N PRO A 18 -7.54 -6.35 0.36
CA PRO A 18 -7.10 -5.36 1.33
C PRO A 18 -8.16 -4.25 1.49
N ARG A 19 -8.74 -4.18 2.69
CA ARG A 19 -9.66 -3.10 3.11
C ARG A 19 -8.85 -1.83 3.38
N GLY A 20 -9.50 -0.66 3.30
CA GLY A 20 -8.80 0.63 3.51
C GLY A 20 -7.76 0.93 2.44
N THR A 21 -8.01 0.52 1.19
CA THR A 21 -7.18 0.90 0.05
C THR A 21 -7.82 2.02 -0.75
N VAL A 22 -7.00 2.97 -1.18
CA VAL A 22 -7.43 4.09 -2.02
C VAL A 22 -6.81 4.01 -3.41
N LEU A 23 -7.50 4.58 -4.38
CA LEU A 23 -6.98 4.71 -5.73
C LEU A 23 -5.87 5.76 -5.75
N TRP A 24 -4.76 5.43 -6.43
CA TRP A 24 -3.71 6.40 -6.71
C TRP A 24 -4.31 7.62 -7.39
N SER A 25 -4.09 8.79 -6.79
CA SER A 25 -4.70 10.07 -7.15
C SER A 25 -3.66 11.18 -7.02
N SER A 26 -4.01 12.40 -7.42
CA SER A 26 -3.13 13.56 -7.25
C SER A 26 -2.69 13.78 -5.79
N SER A 27 -3.56 13.44 -4.82
CA SER A 27 -3.30 13.53 -3.38
C SER A 27 -2.65 12.27 -2.81
N VAL A 28 -2.91 11.10 -3.40
CA VAL A 28 -2.32 9.83 -2.96
C VAL A 28 -1.43 9.30 -4.06
N ARG A 29 -0.14 9.62 -3.96
CA ARG A 29 0.87 9.28 -4.97
C ARG A 29 1.72 8.10 -4.53
N CYS A 30 2.09 7.26 -5.49
CA CYS A 30 3.07 6.21 -5.27
C CYS A 30 4.43 6.89 -5.17
N VAL A 31 4.96 7.00 -3.95
CA VAL A 31 6.23 7.65 -3.63
C VAL A 31 7.01 6.80 -2.64
N PRO A 32 8.34 6.83 -2.67
CA PRO A 32 9.16 6.14 -1.69
C PRO A 32 8.82 6.57 -0.26
N GLY A 33 8.76 5.61 0.67
CA GLY A 33 8.35 5.78 2.06
C GLY A 33 6.84 5.63 2.31
N ARG A 34 5.99 5.66 1.27
CA ARG A 34 4.54 5.50 1.44
C ARG A 34 4.19 4.05 1.78
N ARG A 35 3.28 3.87 2.74
CA ARG A 35 2.67 2.56 3.04
C ARG A 35 1.69 2.16 1.93
N CYS A 36 1.73 0.90 1.55
CA CYS A 36 0.90 0.33 0.49
C CYS A 36 0.61 -1.15 0.77
N PHE A 37 -0.37 -1.70 0.07
CA PHE A 37 -0.50 -3.14 -0.10
C PHE A 37 0.10 -3.54 -1.44
N ALA A 38 0.98 -4.53 -1.44
CA ALA A 38 1.54 -5.11 -2.66
C ALA A 38 1.16 -6.58 -2.77
N GLN A 39 0.86 -7.02 -3.98
CA GLN A 39 0.58 -8.43 -4.25
C GLN A 39 1.92 -9.19 -4.37
N PHE A 40 2.11 -10.17 -3.47
CA PHE A 40 3.30 -11.03 -3.50
C PHE A 40 3.19 -12.00 -4.69
N GLY A 41 4.27 -12.26 -5.42
CA GLY A 41 4.23 -13.19 -6.57
C GLY A 41 3.83 -12.59 -7.92
N VAL A 42 3.53 -13.47 -8.89
CA VAL A 42 3.33 -13.12 -10.30
C VAL A 42 1.97 -13.53 -10.85
N ASP A 43 1.21 -14.36 -10.15
CA ASP A 43 -0.14 -14.76 -10.52
C ASP A 43 -1.16 -13.75 -9.95
N ASP A 44 -2.43 -13.85 -10.39
CA ASP A 44 -3.48 -12.86 -10.05
C ASP A 44 -4.24 -13.23 -8.77
N ASP A 45 -4.13 -14.49 -8.33
CA ASP A 45 -4.80 -15.06 -7.17
C ASP A 45 -4.00 -14.91 -5.86
N GLU A 46 -2.81 -14.30 -5.91
CA GLU A 46 -1.98 -14.12 -4.72
C GLU A 46 -2.53 -13.08 -3.75
N LEU A 47 -2.12 -13.27 -2.50
CA LEU A 47 -2.44 -12.41 -1.38
C LEU A 47 -1.70 -11.06 -1.47
N TRP A 48 -2.38 -10.06 -0.93
CA TRP A 48 -1.88 -8.70 -0.74
C TRP A 48 -1.28 -8.59 0.65
N PHE A 49 -0.07 -8.08 0.72
CA PHE A 49 0.67 -7.92 1.97
C PHE A 49 0.98 -6.45 2.19
N ARG A 50 1.04 -6.06 3.47
CA ARG A 50 1.47 -4.72 3.85
C ARG A 50 2.93 -4.54 3.46
N ALA A 51 3.19 -3.44 2.76
CA ALA A 51 4.50 -3.11 2.22
C ALA A 51 4.74 -1.61 2.27
N THR A 52 6.00 -1.25 2.10
CA THR A 52 6.46 0.14 1.99
C THR A 52 7.14 0.32 0.65
N VAL A 53 6.74 1.35 -0.09
CA VAL A 53 7.38 1.69 -1.36
C VAL A 53 8.81 2.13 -1.07
N LEU A 54 9.79 1.47 -1.69
CA LEU A 54 11.20 1.83 -1.60
C LEU A 54 11.61 2.80 -2.69
N GLN A 55 11.16 2.56 -3.92
CA GLN A 55 11.51 3.35 -5.09
C GLN A 55 10.39 3.27 -6.12
N VAL A 56 10.22 4.33 -6.92
CA VAL A 56 9.19 4.39 -7.97
C VAL A 56 9.85 4.76 -9.28
N TYR A 57 9.50 4.00 -10.32
CA TYR A 57 9.93 4.18 -11.70
C TYR A 57 8.69 4.54 -12.52
N ARG A 58 8.79 5.64 -13.26
CA ARG A 58 7.72 6.10 -14.13
C ARG A 58 8.31 6.44 -15.49
N ASP A 59 7.81 5.76 -16.50
CA ASP A 59 8.18 5.96 -17.90
C ASP A 59 6.92 6.18 -18.74
N ASP A 60 7.10 6.43 -20.04
CA ASP A 60 6.00 6.60 -21.00
C ASP A 60 5.14 5.33 -21.12
N VAL A 61 5.74 4.16 -20.87
CA VAL A 61 5.10 2.84 -21.01
C VAL A 61 4.26 2.47 -19.77
N GLY A 62 4.60 2.99 -18.58
CA GLY A 62 3.94 2.58 -17.36
C GLY A 62 4.63 3.07 -16.07
N GLN A 63 4.12 2.57 -14.95
CA GLN A 63 4.65 2.86 -13.63
C GLN A 63 4.91 1.55 -12.87
N TRP A 64 6.09 1.47 -12.28
CA TRP A 64 6.54 0.37 -11.45
C TRP A 64 7.12 0.89 -10.15
N ALA A 65 7.15 0.07 -9.11
CA ALA A 65 7.80 0.42 -7.87
C ALA A 65 8.47 -0.79 -7.23
N ASP A 66 9.53 -0.52 -6.49
CA ASP A 66 10.14 -1.48 -5.57
C ASP A 66 9.43 -1.34 -4.23
N VAL A 67 9.09 -2.46 -3.61
CA VAL A 67 8.34 -2.51 -2.35
C VAL A 67 9.01 -3.47 -1.38
N LYS A 68 9.00 -3.10 -0.10
CA LYS A 68 9.46 -3.94 1.00
C LYS A 68 8.28 -4.35 1.86
N TYR A 69 8.04 -5.65 1.97
CA TYR A 69 7.02 -6.22 2.83
C TYR A 69 7.45 -6.15 4.29
N ASP A 70 6.47 -6.17 5.19
CA ASP A 70 6.73 -6.09 6.64
C ASP A 70 7.49 -7.33 7.17
N ASP A 71 7.36 -8.48 6.51
CA ASP A 71 8.08 -9.72 6.83
C ASP A 71 9.59 -9.65 6.53
N GLY A 72 10.02 -8.61 5.80
CA GLY A 72 11.42 -8.37 5.44
C GLY A 72 11.77 -8.69 3.98
N ASP A 73 10.88 -9.38 3.27
CA ASP A 73 10.99 -9.60 1.82
C ASP A 73 10.87 -8.31 1.02
N GLU A 74 11.53 -8.28 -0.14
CA GLU A 74 11.56 -7.13 -1.04
C GLU A 74 11.27 -7.60 -2.47
N GLU A 75 10.34 -6.91 -3.14
CA GLU A 75 10.02 -7.18 -4.54
C GLU A 75 10.30 -5.94 -5.38
N ARG A 76 10.90 -6.15 -6.55
CA ARG A 76 11.34 -5.07 -7.44
C ARG A 76 10.54 -5.00 -8.72
N MET A 77 10.44 -3.80 -9.29
CA MET A 77 9.72 -3.53 -10.54
C MET A 77 8.28 -4.07 -10.54
N LYS A 78 7.57 -3.94 -9.41
CA LYS A 78 6.16 -4.31 -9.33
C LYS A 78 5.31 -3.30 -10.08
N PRO A 79 4.45 -3.72 -11.00
CA PRO A 79 3.61 -2.80 -11.75
C PRO A 79 2.58 -2.17 -10.80
N ILE A 80 2.25 -0.90 -11.01
CA ILE A 80 1.32 -0.15 -10.13
C ILE A 80 -0.04 -0.83 -9.95
N LYS A 81 -0.51 -1.62 -10.93
CA LYS A 81 -1.75 -2.41 -10.81
C LYS A 81 -1.73 -3.44 -9.68
N ARG A 82 -0.53 -3.88 -9.25
CA ARG A 82 -0.28 -4.80 -8.13
C ARG A 82 0.10 -4.09 -6.84
N ILE A 83 -0.09 -2.77 -6.80
CA ILE A 83 0.22 -1.95 -5.64
C ILE A 83 -0.99 -1.07 -5.37
N LYS A 84 -1.56 -1.19 -4.18
CA LYS A 84 -2.68 -0.38 -3.71
C LYS A 84 -2.20 0.56 -2.62
N ALA A 85 -2.54 1.84 -2.73
CA ALA A 85 -2.23 2.77 -1.68
C ALA A 85 -3.02 2.42 -0.43
N LEU A 86 -2.35 2.43 0.72
CA LEU A 86 -3.01 2.27 2.00
C LEU A 86 -3.64 3.63 2.37
N GLU A 87 -4.90 3.62 2.80
CA GLU A 87 -5.57 4.80 3.33
C GLU A 87 -4.89 5.15 4.64
N ASP A 88 -3.93 6.05 4.55
CA ASP A 88 -3.33 6.63 5.73
C ASP A 88 -4.36 7.62 6.29
N SER A 89 -4.95 7.28 7.43
CA SER A 89 -5.90 8.17 8.12
C SER A 89 -5.27 9.51 8.52
N SER A 90 -3.96 9.70 8.35
CA SER A 90 -3.26 10.97 8.52
C SER A 90 -3.26 11.74 7.19
N SER A 91 -4.45 12.16 6.78
CA SER A 91 -4.54 13.38 5.99
C SER A 91 -4.27 14.53 6.95
N ASP A 92 -3.15 15.22 6.75
CA ASP A 92 -2.97 16.62 7.17
C ASP A 92 -2.89 16.85 8.69
N GLU A 93 -1.69 16.73 9.28
CA GLU A 93 -1.33 17.68 10.35
C GLU A 93 -0.57 18.83 9.69
N GLU A 94 -1.36 19.87 9.44
CA GLU A 94 -1.07 21.29 9.34
C GLU A 94 0.42 21.69 9.32
N GLU A 95 0.85 22.33 8.23
CA GLU A 95 1.87 23.37 8.30
C GLU A 95 1.31 24.54 9.15
N GLU A 96 1.32 24.41 10.48
CA GLU A 96 1.18 25.56 11.38
C GLU A 96 2.54 26.26 11.54
N GLU A 97 2.56 27.48 10.97
CA GLU A 97 3.23 28.68 11.46
C GLU A 97 4.76 28.65 11.69
N GLU A 98 5.52 29.24 10.75
CA GLU A 98 6.76 29.95 11.11
C GLU A 98 6.44 31.43 11.40
N GLU A 99 6.60 31.80 12.67
CA GLU A 99 6.62 33.17 13.21
C GLU A 99 7.73 34.04 12.59
N GLU A 100 7.45 35.32 12.32
CA GLU A 100 8.28 36.47 12.75
C GLU A 100 7.43 37.75 12.91
#